data_AF-W1V3M6-F1
#
_entry.id   AF-W1V3M6-F1
#
_cell.length_a   1.000
_cell.length_b   1.000
_cell.length_c   1.000
_cell.angle_alpha   90.00
_cell.angle_beta   90.00
_cell.angle_gamma   90.00
#
_symmetry.space_group_name_H-M   'P 1'
#
loop_
_entity.id
_entity.type
_entity.pdbx_description
1 polymer ?
#
loop_
_entity_poly.entity_id
_entity_poly.type
_entity_poly.pdbx_seq_one_letter_code
_entity_poly.pdbx_strand_id
1 'polypeptide(L)' 'MKDKVQVHLKTYTVEDTQQFGKLLGAWVKQNGNPLCIALVGDLGTGKTHLSQGIAKGFGVTEEITSPTFAIMNTYDV' A
#
# COMPACT_ATOMS: atom_id res chain seq x y z
N MET A 1 -13.64 -15.21 16.09
CA MET A 1 -12.85 -14.18 15.41
C MET A 1 -11.39 -14.56 15.59
N LYS A 2 -10.66 -14.86 14.51
CA LYS A 2 -9.30 -15.41 14.55
C LYS A 2 -8.32 -14.42 15.21
N ASP A 3 -7.31 -14.96 15.87
CA ASP A 3 -6.26 -14.22 16.59
C ASP A 3 -5.70 -13.06 15.76
N LYS A 4 -5.77 -11.84 16.32
CA LYS A 4 -5.20 -10.65 15.69
C LYS A 4 -3.70 -10.64 15.93
N VAL A 5 -2.92 -10.93 14.89
CA VAL A 5 -1.48 -10.69 14.90
C VAL A 5 -1.23 -9.19 14.74
N GLN A 6 -0.42 -8.60 15.62
CA GLN A 6 0.02 -7.21 15.53
C GLN A 6 1.52 -7.14 15.31
N VAL A 7 1.95 -6.24 14.43
CA VAL A 7 3.34 -5.95 14.14
C VAL A 7 3.56 -4.44 14.24
N HIS A 8 4.71 -4.03 14.80
CA HIS A 8 5.12 -2.63 14.85
C HIS A 8 6.34 -2.44 13.97
N LEU A 9 6.23 -1.53 13.02
CA LEU A 9 7.30 -1.17 12.08
C LEU A 9 7.54 0.34 12.17
N LYS A 10 8.79 0.76 11.96
CA LYS A 10 9.17 2.17 11.90
C LYS A 10 9.97 2.39 10.61
N THR A 11 9.61 3.44 9.89
CA THR A 11 10.31 3.94 8.72
C THR A 11 10.78 5.37 9.01
N TYR A 12 11.89 5.78 8.41
CA TYR A 12 12.46 7.11 8.65
C TYR A 12 12.42 8.00 7.41
N THR A 13 12.21 7.40 6.23
CA THR A 13 12.12 8.10 4.96
C THR A 13 10.86 7.70 4.18
N VAL A 14 10.53 8.50 3.16
CA VAL A 14 9.47 8.17 2.21
C VAL A 14 9.84 6.90 1.44
N GLU A 15 11.11 6.78 1.07
CA GLU A 15 11.69 5.65 0.36
C GLU A 15 11.55 4.36 1.15
N ASP A 16 11.83 4.36 2.46
CA ASP A 16 11.63 3.20 3.35
C ASP A 16 10.16 2.75 3.34
N THR A 17 9.24 3.71 3.42
CA THR A 17 7.79 3.48 3.45
C THR A 17 7.31 2.88 2.13
N GLN A 18 7.79 3.42 1.01
CA GLN A 18 7.50 2.89 -0.32
C GLN A 18 8.13 1.52 -0.54
N GLN A 19 9.34 1.28 -0.04
CA GLN A 19 10.02 -0.01 -0.13
C GLN A 19 9.25 -1.08 0.64
N PHE A 20 8.80 -0.77 1.86
CA PHE A 20 7.93 -1.67 2.61
C PHE A 20 6.63 -1.97 1.84
N GLY A 21 5.98 -0.93 1.30
CA GLY A 21 4.81 -1.11 0.44
C GLY A 21 5.08 -2.04 -0.74
N LYS A 22 6.23 -1.89 -1.41
CA LYS A 22 6.63 -2.73 -2.55
C LYS A 22 6.78 -4.20 -2.16
N LEU A 23 7.38 -4.48 -1.00
CA LEU A 23 7.50 -5.85 -0.49
C LEU A 23 6.12 -6.45 -0.18
N LEU A 24 5.24 -5.66 0.45
CA LEU A 24 3.88 -6.09 0.74
C LEU A 24 3.09 -6.37 -0.54
N GLY A 25 3.12 -5.47 -1.53
CA GLY A 25 2.43 -5.64 -2.81
C GLY A 25 2.91 -6.88 -3.58
N ALA A 26 4.23 -7.11 -3.60
CA ALA A 26 4.80 -8.30 -4.23
C ALA A 26 4.35 -9.59 -3.53
N TRP A 27 4.31 -9.58 -2.20
CA TRP A 27 3.80 -10.71 -1.42
C TRP A 27 2.31 -10.95 -1.70
N VAL A 28 1.48 -9.91 -1.75
CA VAL A 28 0.04 -10.04 -2.07
C VAL A 28 -0.13 -10.67 -3.46
N LYS A 29 0.61 -10.21 -4.47
CA LYS A 29 0.59 -10.78 -5.83
C LYS A 29 0.92 -12.27 -5.82
N GLN A 30 1.96 -12.67 -5.08
CA GLN A 30 2.40 -14.07 -4.99
C GLN A 30 1.39 -14.98 -4.27
N ASN A 31 0.64 -14.47 -3.30
CA ASN A 31 -0.35 -15.26 -2.57
C ASN A 31 -1.65 -15.50 -3.36
N GLY A 32 -1.94 -14.68 -4.39
CA GLY A 32 -3.08 -14.86 -5.30
C GLY A 32 -4.47 -14.63 -4.70
N ASN A 33 -4.58 -14.42 -3.37
CA ASN A 33 -5.85 -14.18 -2.70
C ASN A 33 -6.20 -12.69 -2.71
N PRO A 34 -7.47 -12.33 -2.97
CA PRO A 34 -7.94 -10.95 -2.81
C PRO A 34 -7.72 -10.46 -1.38
N LEU A 35 -7.15 -9.27 -1.24
CA LEU A 35 -6.88 -8.64 0.05
C LEU A 35 -7.38 -7.19 0.04
N CYS A 36 -8.14 -6.83 1.07
CA CYS A 36 -8.53 -5.44 1.34
C CYS A 36 -7.65 -4.89 2.46
N ILE A 37 -6.99 -3.76 2.21
CA ILE A 37 -6.11 -3.07 3.17
C ILE A 37 -6.70 -1.69 3.46
N ALA A 38 -7.06 -1.43 4.71
CA ALA A 38 -7.46 -0.11 5.16
C ALA A 38 -6.24 0.65 5.72
N LEU A 39 -5.92 1.82 5.14
CA LEU A 39 -4.88 2.71 5.66
C LEU A 39 -5.50 3.81 6.51
N VAL A 40 -5.18 3.82 7.81
CA VAL A 40 -5.74 4.76 8.79
C VAL A 40 -4.66 5.67 9.33
N GLY A 41 -4.92 6.97 9.37
CA GLY A 41 -4.04 7.98 9.94
C GLY A 41 -4.33 9.38 9.41
N ASP A 42 -3.76 10.39 10.06
CA ASP A 42 -4.04 11.82 9.78
C ASP A 42 -3.52 12.29 8.42
N LEU A 43 -3.89 13.51 8.03
CA LEU A 43 -3.36 14.14 6.81
C LEU A 43 -1.83 14.25 6.89
N GLY A 44 -1.14 13.92 5.79
CA GLY A 44 0.33 14.01 5.73
C GLY A 44 1.08 12.84 6.37
N THR A 45 0.43 11.85 6.97
CA THR A 45 1.10 10.69 7.61
C THR A 45 1.71 9.67 6.63
N GLY A 46 1.67 9.92 5.33
CA GLY A 46 2.32 9.07 4.33
C GLY A 46 1.49 7.90 3.78
N LYS A 47 0.17 7.87 4.03
CA LYS A 47 -0.75 6.85 3.47
C LYS A 47 -0.59 6.65 1.96
N THR A 48 -0.52 7.75 1.20
CA THR A 48 -0.36 7.72 -0.26
C THR A 48 1.01 7.14 -0.67
N HIS A 49 2.08 7.44 0.06
CA HIS A 49 3.40 6.86 -0.21
C HIS A 49 3.37 5.34 0.00
N LEU A 50 2.68 4.86 1.04
CA LEU A 50 2.53 3.42 1.28
C LEU A 50 1.71 2.74 0.17
N SER A 51 0.56 3.31 -0.23
CA SER A 51 -0.27 2.73 -1.30
C SER A 51 0.44 2.71 -2.66
N GLN A 52 1.23 3.74 -2.97
CA GLN A 52 2.10 3.76 -4.17
C GLN A 52 3.12 2.63 -4.15
N GLY A 53 3.76 2.38 -3.01
CA GLY A 53 4.67 1.24 -2.83
C GLY A 53 3.96 -0.09 -3.12
N ILE A 54 2.78 -0.30 -2.51
CA ILE A 54 1.98 -1.52 -2.68
C ILE A 54 1.63 -1.74 -4.16
N ALA A 55 1.08 -0.73 -4.84
CA ALA A 55 0.71 -0.83 -6.24
C ALA A 55 1.92 -1.16 -7.15
N LYS A 56 3.08 -0.50 -6.93
CA LYS A 56 4.33 -0.82 -7.65
C LYS A 56 4.81 -2.26 -7.38
N GLY A 57 4.70 -2.73 -6.14
CA GLY A 57 5.03 -4.11 -5.77
C GLY A 57 4.10 -5.13 -6.43
N PHE A 58 2.84 -4.77 -6.62
CA PHE A 58 1.83 -5.59 -7.29
C PHE A 58 2.01 -5.62 -8.83
N GLY A 59 2.72 -4.65 -9.40
CA GLY A 59 3.09 -4.61 -10.82
C GLY A 59 2.44 -3.46 -11.62
N VAL A 60 1.78 -2.52 -10.96
CA VAL A 60 1.24 -1.31 -11.61
C VAL A 60 2.41 -0.50 -12.20
N THR A 61 2.34 -0.20 -13.49
CA THR A 61 3.38 0.54 -14.22
C THR A 61 3.01 2.01 -14.47
N GLU A 62 1.72 2.33 -14.43
CA GLU A 62 1.20 3.68 -14.56
C GLU A 62 1.43 4.55 -13.31
N GLU A 63 1.19 5.85 -13.46
CA GLU A 63 1.35 6.81 -12.36
C GLU A 63 0.25 6.66 -11.31
N ILE A 64 0.66 6.41 -10.06
CA ILE A 64 -0.27 6.24 -8.93
C ILE A 64 -0.43 7.56 -8.17
N THR A 65 -1.64 8.11 -8.22
CA THR A 65 -2.01 9.40 -7.61
C THR A 65 -3.02 9.21 -6.48
N SER A 66 -3.20 10.25 -5.64
CA SER A 66 -4.21 10.23 -4.58
C SER A 66 -5.61 10.44 -5.18
N PRO A 67 -6.58 9.56 -4.94
CA PRO A 67 -7.95 9.72 -5.44
C PRO A 67 -8.77 10.71 -4.58
N THR A 68 -8.15 11.79 -4.08
CA THR A 68 -8.79 12.73 -3.14
C THR A 68 -10.09 13.31 -3.71
N PHE A 69 -10.09 13.65 -5.00
CA PHE A 69 -11.29 14.14 -5.70
C PHE A 69 -11.95 13.07 -6.57
N ALA A 70 -11.19 12.06 -7.03
CA ALA A 70 -11.69 10.98 -7.86
C ALA A 70 -12.49 9.93 -7.08
N ILE A 71 -12.39 9.91 -5.74
CA ILE A 71 -12.93 8.92 -4.81
C ILE A 71 -12.26 7.54 -4.97
N MET A 72 -12.05 7.08 -6.20
CA MET A 72 -11.42 5.80 -6.50
C MET A 72 -10.59 5.88 -7.78
N ASN A 73 -9.38 5.32 -7.72
CA ASN A 73 -8.57 4.99 -8.89
C ASN A 73 -8.50 3.47 -9.03
N THR A 74 -8.57 2.98 -10.26
CA THR A 74 -8.37 1.57 -10.61
C THR A 74 -7.13 1.44 -11.48
N TYR A 75 -6.33 0.42 -11.20
CA TYR A 75 -5.04 0.20 -11.84
C TYR A 75 -4.98 -1.24 -12.34
N ASP A 76 -4.62 -1.43 -13.61
CA ASP A 76 -4.50 -2.74 -14.22
C ASP A 76 -3.04 -3.25 -14.16
N VAL A 77 -2.85 -4.58 -14.03
CA VAL A 77 -1.54 -5.24 -13.90
C VAL A 77 -1.39 -6.50 -14.74
#